data_AF-A0ABD1U8T4-F1
#
_entry.id   AF-A0ABD1U8T4-F1
#
_cell.length_a   1.000
_cell.length_b   1.000
_cell.length_c   1.000
_cell.angle_alpha   90.00
_cell.angle_beta   90.00
_cell.angle_gamma   90.00
#
_symmetry.space_group_name_H-M   'P 1'
#
loop_
_entity.id
_entity.type
_entity.pdbx_description
1 polymer ?
#
loop_
_entity_poly.entity_id
_entity_poly.type
_entity_poly.pdbx_seq_one_letter_code
_entity_poly.pdbx_strand_id
1 'polypeptide(L)'
;MLLLYHLGLASNFKQASSFMSRQSQLISLLDETDKQIRDRVHGDQVKRLKEARGVYREEIMDCVRHCAWYRVSLFSRWKQRGIYAACMWIVQLLLVLSKVDSIFIYVPEYYLETVVDCFHVLRKSDPPFVPAAMFINQGLASFVTFVVTHFNDPRISSAELRDLLLQSISVLVQYKEFLAAFECNEAATQRMPKALLATFDNRSWIPVTNILLRLCKGSGFGFPKRGESSSSSVIFQKLLREACITDEELFSAFLNRLFNTLSWTMTEFSVSIREMQETYKVMDFQQRKCSVIFDLSCNLARVLEFCTREMSQAFLLGTDTNLRRLTELIVFILNHLISAADPELFDLTLRRPGQFTEKVNRGMILAPLAGIVLNLLDASRERDCGQQNDIVAIFASMDCADTILCGFQYLLEYDWAGSFRGDDHLGKLTQLEKFSSLLICQAELQEVEKRICQGESDADDGICCICYACEANAEFVPCSHVSCYGCISRHLLNCQRCFFCNATVVGVVRKDANAP
;
A
#
# COMPACT_ATOMS: atom_id res chain seq x y z
N MET A 1 -14.14 -19.68 -31.35
CA MET A 1 -14.74 -19.89 -29.99
C MET A 1 -14.26 -18.86 -28.99
N LEU A 2 -12.94 -18.74 -28.73
CA LEU A 2 -12.39 -17.80 -27.75
C LEU A 2 -12.71 -16.32 -28.09
N LEU A 3 -12.54 -15.94 -29.35
CA LEU A 3 -12.94 -14.64 -29.86
C LEU A 3 -14.45 -14.37 -29.71
N LEU A 4 -15.30 -15.40 -29.88
CA LEU A 4 -16.75 -15.26 -29.71
C LEU A 4 -17.13 -15.06 -28.23
N TYR A 5 -16.39 -15.69 -27.30
CA TYR A 5 -16.53 -15.40 -25.89
C TYR A 5 -16.18 -13.95 -25.61
N HIS A 6 -15.00 -13.52 -26.07
CA HIS A 6 -14.48 -12.17 -25.83
C HIS A 6 -15.42 -11.08 -26.34
N LEU A 7 -15.90 -11.22 -27.59
CA LEU A 7 -16.76 -10.20 -28.23
C LEU A 7 -18.21 -10.20 -27.72
N GLY A 8 -18.72 -11.33 -27.22
CA GLY A 8 -20.15 -11.47 -26.92
C GLY A 8 -20.47 -11.99 -25.52
N LEU A 9 -19.89 -13.12 -25.10
CA LEU A 9 -20.26 -13.72 -23.81
C LEU A 9 -19.73 -12.90 -22.62
N ALA A 10 -18.53 -12.33 -22.71
CA ALA A 10 -17.95 -11.53 -21.65
C ALA A 10 -18.83 -10.32 -21.29
N SER A 11 -19.37 -9.61 -22.28
CA SER A 11 -20.29 -8.48 -22.06
C SER A 11 -21.60 -8.95 -21.41
N ASN A 12 -22.15 -10.09 -21.81
CA ASN A 12 -23.34 -10.67 -21.20
C ASN A 12 -23.13 -11.05 -19.72
N PHE A 13 -21.96 -11.60 -19.37
CA PHE A 13 -21.61 -11.86 -17.97
C PHE A 13 -21.44 -10.59 -17.14
N LYS A 14 -20.83 -9.54 -17.71
CA LYS A 14 -20.74 -8.22 -17.07
C LYS A 14 -22.12 -7.62 -16.81
N GLN A 15 -23.03 -7.69 -17.80
CA GLN A 15 -24.43 -7.26 -17.64
C GLN A 15 -25.14 -8.06 -16.55
N ALA A 16 -25.03 -9.39 -16.56
CA ALA A 16 -25.61 -10.25 -15.52
C ALA A 16 -25.11 -9.85 -14.12
N SER A 17 -23.80 -9.65 -13.95
CA SER A 17 -23.21 -9.20 -12.68
C SER A 17 -23.74 -7.82 -12.26
N SER A 18 -23.95 -6.91 -13.21
CA SER A 18 -24.51 -5.57 -12.94
C SER A 18 -25.95 -5.66 -12.42
N PHE A 19 -26.80 -6.47 -13.05
CA PHE A 19 -28.18 -6.68 -12.60
C PHE A 19 -28.25 -7.33 -11.21
N MET A 20 -27.38 -8.31 -10.94
CA MET A 20 -27.33 -8.96 -9.62
C MET A 20 -26.88 -7.97 -8.52
N SER A 21 -25.87 -7.13 -8.79
CA SER A 21 -25.45 -6.08 -7.84
C SER A 21 -26.55 -5.04 -7.63
N ARG A 22 -27.19 -4.58 -8.71
CA ARG A 22 -28.28 -3.61 -8.64
C ARG A 22 -29.48 -4.16 -7.87
N GLN A 23 -29.83 -5.43 -8.08
CA GLN A 23 -30.87 -6.11 -7.31
C GLN A 23 -30.57 -6.05 -5.81
N SER A 24 -29.35 -6.41 -5.39
CA SER A 24 -28.96 -6.37 -3.97
C SER A 24 -29.00 -4.95 -3.38
N GLN A 25 -28.55 -3.95 -4.14
CA GLN A 25 -28.57 -2.55 -3.72
C GLN A 25 -30.01 -2.03 -3.55
N LEU A 26 -30.87 -2.31 -4.52
CA LEU A 26 -32.28 -1.89 -4.48
C LEU A 26 -33.05 -2.57 -3.35
N ILE A 27 -32.76 -3.84 -3.04
CA ILE A 27 -33.34 -4.52 -1.86
C ILE A 27 -32.97 -3.76 -0.57
N SER A 28 -31.70 -3.42 -0.39
CA SER A 28 -31.25 -2.66 0.78
C SER A 28 -31.87 -1.26 0.86
N LEU A 29 -32.01 -0.57 -0.29
CA LEU A 29 -32.66 0.74 -0.35
C LEU A 29 -34.15 0.65 -0.01
N LEU A 30 -34.81 -0.43 -0.45
CA LEU A 30 -36.22 -0.68 -0.16
C LEU A 30 -36.43 -0.96 1.33
N ASP A 31 -35.57 -1.78 1.95
CA ASP A 31 -35.62 -2.05 3.39
C ASP A 31 -35.47 -0.78 4.23
N GLU A 32 -34.52 0.09 3.85
CA GLU A 32 -34.29 1.38 4.50
C GLU A 32 -35.46 2.35 4.27
N THR A 33 -36.02 2.38 3.06
CA THR A 33 -37.20 3.20 2.75
C THR A 33 -38.41 2.73 3.56
N ASP A 34 -38.65 1.43 3.66
CA ASP A 34 -39.73 0.87 4.47
C ASP A 34 -39.53 1.15 5.97
N LYS A 35 -38.29 1.19 6.45
CA LYS A 35 -37.97 1.64 7.82
C LYS A 35 -38.29 3.11 8.03
N GLN A 36 -37.87 3.99 7.13
CA GLN A 36 -38.16 5.42 7.22
C GLN A 36 -39.66 5.74 7.13
N ILE A 37 -40.43 4.94 6.38
CA ILE A 37 -41.89 5.06 6.33
C ILE A 37 -42.52 4.69 7.69
N ARG A 38 -41.98 3.69 8.40
CA ARG A 38 -42.46 3.30 9.74
C ARG A 38 -42.12 4.33 10.81
N ASP A 39 -40.96 4.96 10.71
CA ASP A 39 -40.41 5.83 11.76
C ASP A 39 -40.83 7.32 11.63
N ARG A 40 -41.31 7.78 10.46
CA ARG A 40 -41.63 9.20 10.22
C ARG A 40 -43.13 9.52 10.33
N VAL A 41 -43.43 10.69 10.91
CA VAL A 41 -44.81 11.14 11.25
C VAL A 41 -45.41 12.13 10.23
N HIS A 42 -44.60 12.79 9.38
CA HIS A 42 -45.06 13.84 8.47
C HIS A 42 -45.60 13.30 7.13
N GLY A 43 -46.88 13.57 6.83
CA GLY A 43 -47.62 12.98 5.71
C GLY A 43 -47.04 13.22 4.31
N ASP A 44 -46.54 14.42 4.02
CA ASP A 44 -45.99 14.77 2.70
C ASP A 44 -44.67 14.05 2.39
N GLN A 45 -43.81 13.89 3.39
CA GLN A 45 -42.56 13.14 3.24
C GLN A 45 -42.84 11.63 3.12
N VAL A 46 -43.80 11.11 3.89
CA VAL A 46 -44.25 9.72 3.77
C VAL A 46 -44.86 9.43 2.40
N LYS A 47 -45.57 10.38 1.79
CA LYS A 47 -46.10 10.24 0.42
C LYS A 47 -44.97 10.07 -0.61
N ARG A 48 -43.95 10.95 -0.57
CA ARG A 48 -42.77 10.84 -1.45
C ARG A 48 -42.01 9.53 -1.25
N LEU A 49 -41.85 9.07 0.00
CA LEU A 49 -41.21 7.78 0.29
C LEU A 49 -42.02 6.59 -0.27
N LYS A 50 -43.36 6.65 -0.21
CA LYS A 50 -44.22 5.61 -0.82
C LYS A 50 -44.12 5.59 -2.35
N GLU A 51 -44.01 6.75 -2.99
CA GLU A 51 -43.78 6.88 -4.44
C GLU A 51 -42.41 6.29 -4.82
N ALA A 52 -41.34 6.69 -4.12
CA ALA A 52 -39.99 6.13 -4.33
C ALA A 52 -39.94 4.61 -4.12
N ARG A 53 -40.63 4.11 -3.09
CA ARG A 53 -40.78 2.66 -2.87
C ARG A 53 -41.46 1.95 -4.04
N GLY A 54 -42.45 2.59 -4.68
CA GLY A 54 -43.09 2.06 -5.89
C GLY A 54 -42.09 1.88 -7.03
N VAL A 55 -41.29 2.92 -7.30
CA VAL A 55 -40.22 2.88 -8.31
C VAL A 55 -39.20 1.79 -8.00
N TYR A 56 -38.70 1.71 -6.77
CA TYR A 56 -37.75 0.67 -6.37
C TYR A 56 -38.32 -0.75 -6.55
N ARG A 57 -39.61 -0.96 -6.26
CA ARG A 57 -40.25 -2.28 -6.49
C ARG A 57 -40.26 -2.65 -7.96
N GLU A 58 -40.64 -1.72 -8.84
CA GLU A 58 -40.65 -1.97 -10.28
C GLU A 58 -39.25 -2.29 -10.81
N GLU A 59 -38.24 -1.51 -10.41
CA GLU A 59 -36.84 -1.76 -10.80
C GLU A 59 -36.32 -3.10 -10.26
N ILE A 60 -36.68 -3.48 -9.02
CA ILE A 60 -36.31 -4.78 -8.46
C ILE A 60 -36.94 -5.91 -9.29
N MET A 61 -38.23 -5.79 -9.63
CA MET A 61 -38.88 -6.82 -10.46
C MET A 61 -38.20 -6.98 -11.80
N ASP A 62 -37.78 -5.88 -12.44
CA ASP A 62 -37.04 -5.94 -13.69
C ASP A 62 -35.67 -6.60 -13.52
N CYS A 63 -34.93 -6.23 -12.47
CA CYS A 63 -33.64 -6.87 -12.14
C CYS A 63 -33.81 -8.37 -11.87
N VAL A 64 -34.83 -8.78 -11.11
CA VAL A 64 -35.12 -10.18 -10.79
C VAL A 64 -35.42 -10.98 -12.06
N ARG A 65 -36.21 -10.43 -12.99
CA ARG A 65 -36.49 -11.06 -14.29
C ARG A 65 -35.22 -11.25 -15.11
N HIS A 66 -34.40 -10.21 -15.24
CA HIS A 66 -33.13 -10.28 -15.96
C HIS A 66 -32.18 -11.30 -15.31
N CYS A 67 -32.03 -11.29 -13.98
CA CYS A 67 -31.24 -12.26 -13.23
C CYS A 67 -31.72 -13.70 -13.49
N ALA A 68 -33.03 -13.94 -13.52
CA ALA A 68 -33.59 -15.25 -13.83
C ALA A 68 -33.25 -15.70 -15.27
N TRP A 69 -33.40 -14.81 -16.25
CA TRP A 69 -33.00 -15.07 -17.65
C TRP A 69 -31.51 -15.39 -17.77
N TYR A 70 -30.64 -14.63 -17.10
CA TYR A 70 -29.21 -14.90 -17.09
C TYR A 70 -28.88 -16.23 -16.39
N ARG A 71 -29.54 -16.55 -15.28
CA ARG A 71 -29.37 -17.84 -14.58
C ARG A 71 -29.66 -19.03 -15.50
N VAL A 72 -30.74 -18.97 -16.27
CA VAL A 72 -31.10 -20.02 -17.22
C VAL A 72 -30.16 -20.05 -18.43
N SER A 73 -29.85 -18.87 -18.99
CA SER A 73 -29.10 -18.77 -20.25
C SER A 73 -27.59 -18.94 -20.09
N LEU A 74 -26.97 -18.39 -19.06
CA LEU A 74 -25.51 -18.39 -18.85
C LEU A 74 -25.07 -19.38 -17.77
N PHE A 75 -25.81 -19.47 -16.67
CA PHE A 75 -25.39 -20.23 -15.48
C PHE A 75 -25.89 -21.69 -15.43
N SER A 76 -26.40 -22.22 -16.54
CA SER A 76 -26.72 -23.64 -16.64
C SER A 76 -25.46 -24.52 -16.41
N ARG A 77 -25.62 -25.63 -15.69
CA ARG A 77 -24.48 -26.44 -15.21
C ARG A 77 -23.53 -26.90 -16.31
N TRP A 78 -24.06 -27.33 -17.44
CA TRP A 78 -23.21 -27.83 -18.55
C TRP A 78 -22.44 -26.70 -19.23
N LYS A 79 -23.02 -25.49 -19.37
CA LYS A 79 -22.33 -24.32 -19.95
C LYS A 79 -21.18 -23.89 -19.06
N GLN A 80 -21.43 -23.78 -17.76
CA GLN A 80 -20.40 -23.40 -16.80
C GLN A 80 -19.27 -24.44 -16.72
N ARG A 81 -19.59 -25.75 -16.83
CA ARG A 81 -18.57 -26.81 -16.98
C ARG A 81 -17.74 -26.63 -18.24
N GLY A 82 -18.38 -26.30 -19.36
CA GLY A 82 -17.71 -26.02 -20.63
C GLY A 82 -16.79 -24.80 -20.55
N ILE A 83 -17.25 -23.70 -19.94
CA ILE A 83 -16.45 -22.49 -19.72
C ILE A 83 -15.26 -22.80 -18.81
N TYR A 84 -15.47 -23.56 -17.73
CA TYR A 84 -14.39 -23.98 -16.85
C TYR A 84 -13.33 -24.83 -17.59
N ALA A 85 -13.77 -25.85 -18.34
CA ALA A 85 -12.85 -26.68 -19.11
C ALA A 85 -12.08 -25.86 -20.16
N ALA A 86 -12.75 -24.95 -20.86
CA ALA A 86 -12.11 -24.03 -21.80
C ALA A 86 -11.10 -23.13 -21.09
N CYS A 87 -11.48 -22.49 -19.98
CA CYS A 87 -10.60 -21.61 -19.20
C CYS A 87 -9.32 -22.35 -18.76
N MET A 88 -9.46 -23.55 -18.16
CA MET A 88 -8.30 -24.33 -17.72
C MET A 88 -7.43 -24.80 -18.88
N TRP A 89 -8.04 -25.18 -20.01
CA TRP A 89 -7.29 -25.54 -21.21
C TRP A 89 -6.50 -24.35 -21.78
N ILE A 90 -7.09 -23.16 -21.82
CA ILE A 90 -6.40 -21.95 -22.31
C ILE A 90 -5.25 -21.57 -21.37
N VAL A 91 -5.45 -21.63 -20.05
CA VAL A 91 -4.37 -21.40 -19.07
C VAL A 91 -3.19 -22.32 -19.34
N GLN A 92 -3.45 -23.62 -19.55
CA GLN A 92 -2.41 -24.59 -19.87
C GLN A 92 -1.74 -24.31 -21.21
N LEU A 93 -2.52 -23.95 -22.24
CA LEU A 93 -1.99 -23.54 -23.53
C LEU A 93 -1.05 -22.34 -23.38
N LEU A 94 -1.46 -21.29 -22.68
CA LEU A 94 -0.64 -20.10 -22.46
C LEU A 94 0.64 -20.41 -21.69
N LEU A 95 0.59 -21.29 -20.69
CA LEU A 95 1.78 -21.76 -19.97
C LEU A 95 2.75 -22.56 -20.85
N VAL A 96 2.24 -23.34 -21.81
CA VAL A 96 3.08 -24.07 -22.76
C VAL A 96 3.69 -23.10 -23.77
N LEU A 97 2.89 -22.20 -24.33
CA LEU A 97 3.34 -21.20 -25.29
C LEU A 97 4.36 -20.24 -24.67
N SER A 98 4.21 -19.88 -23.39
CA SER A 98 5.15 -18.98 -22.72
C SER A 98 6.52 -19.59 -22.42
N LYS A 99 6.67 -20.92 -22.55
CA LYS A 99 7.98 -21.60 -22.53
C LYS A 99 8.66 -21.59 -23.90
N VAL A 100 7.95 -21.20 -24.96
CA VAL A 100 8.48 -21.09 -26.32
C VAL A 100 8.60 -19.62 -26.67
N ASP A 101 9.73 -19.02 -26.29
CA ASP A 101 9.92 -17.56 -26.16
C ASP A 101 9.42 -16.75 -27.35
N SER A 102 9.77 -17.14 -28.57
CA SER A 102 9.44 -16.37 -29.77
C SER A 102 7.95 -16.38 -30.11
N ILE A 103 7.16 -17.34 -29.60
CA ILE A 103 5.75 -17.49 -29.97
C ILE A 103 4.83 -16.68 -29.05
N PHE A 104 5.19 -16.55 -27.77
CA PHE A 104 4.32 -15.94 -26.76
C PHE A 104 3.98 -14.48 -27.06
N ILE A 105 4.92 -13.72 -27.64
CA ILE A 105 4.73 -12.31 -28.02
C ILE A 105 3.64 -12.14 -29.09
N TYR A 106 3.40 -13.15 -29.92
CA TYR A 106 2.39 -13.12 -30.98
C TYR A 106 1.00 -13.58 -30.52
N VAL A 107 0.85 -13.98 -29.26
CA VAL A 107 -0.46 -14.38 -28.71
C VAL A 107 -1.35 -13.14 -28.60
N PRO A 108 -2.54 -13.13 -29.23
CA PRO A 108 -3.43 -11.98 -29.15
C PRO A 108 -3.89 -11.68 -27.72
N GLU A 109 -3.97 -10.40 -27.37
CA GLU A 109 -4.31 -9.90 -26.02
C GLU A 109 -5.60 -10.51 -25.45
N TYR A 110 -6.62 -10.67 -26.29
CA TYR A 110 -7.91 -11.21 -25.89
C TYR A 110 -7.85 -12.63 -25.31
N TYR A 111 -6.77 -13.40 -25.57
CA TYR A 111 -6.58 -14.71 -24.91
C TYR A 111 -6.42 -14.55 -23.41
N LEU A 112 -5.58 -13.60 -23.00
CA LEU A 112 -5.32 -13.32 -21.59
C LEU A 112 -6.55 -12.73 -20.93
N GLU A 113 -7.17 -11.73 -21.57
CA GLU A 113 -8.39 -11.10 -21.05
C GLU A 113 -9.52 -12.11 -20.85
N THR A 114 -9.73 -12.98 -21.85
CA THR A 114 -10.76 -14.03 -21.80
C THR A 114 -10.49 -15.00 -20.65
N VAL A 115 -9.25 -15.42 -20.44
CA VAL A 115 -8.88 -16.33 -19.35
C VAL A 115 -9.15 -15.71 -17.99
N VAL A 116 -8.71 -14.46 -17.77
CA VAL A 116 -8.91 -13.77 -16.50
C VAL A 116 -10.39 -13.50 -16.24
N ASP A 117 -11.12 -13.03 -17.25
CA ASP A 117 -12.56 -12.79 -17.17
C ASP A 117 -13.33 -14.08 -16.87
N CYS A 118 -13.10 -15.15 -17.66
CA CYS A 118 -13.72 -16.46 -17.44
C CYS A 118 -13.48 -16.97 -16.02
N PHE A 119 -12.22 -16.91 -15.55
CA PHE A 119 -11.85 -17.37 -14.22
C PHE A 119 -12.62 -16.61 -13.13
N HIS A 120 -12.70 -15.29 -13.22
CA HIS A 120 -13.39 -14.48 -12.22
C HIS A 120 -14.92 -14.55 -12.32
N VAL A 121 -15.49 -14.73 -13.51
CA VAL A 121 -16.92 -15.00 -13.71
C VAL A 121 -17.32 -16.31 -13.01
N LEU A 122 -16.55 -17.38 -13.24
CA LEU A 122 -16.79 -18.67 -12.60
C LEU A 122 -16.65 -18.58 -11.08
N ARG A 123 -15.61 -17.88 -10.58
CA ARG A 123 -15.37 -17.68 -9.14
C ARG A 123 -16.49 -16.88 -8.46
N LYS A 124 -17.05 -15.86 -9.13
CA LYS A 124 -18.07 -14.96 -8.59
C LYS A 124 -19.51 -15.40 -8.86
N SER A 125 -19.71 -16.55 -9.50
CA SER A 125 -21.05 -17.05 -9.83
C SER A 125 -21.94 -17.22 -8.58
N ASP A 126 -23.20 -16.79 -8.67
CA ASP A 126 -24.20 -16.98 -7.61
C ASP A 126 -25.52 -17.59 -8.19
N PRO A 127 -25.85 -18.84 -7.83
CA PRO A 127 -25.15 -19.72 -6.88
C PRO A 127 -23.78 -20.18 -7.42
N PRO A 128 -22.79 -20.46 -6.54
CA PRO A 128 -21.46 -20.86 -6.95
C PRO A 128 -21.52 -22.14 -7.78
N PHE A 129 -21.21 -22.04 -9.06
CA PHE A 129 -21.19 -23.20 -9.95
C PHE A 129 -20.02 -24.13 -9.64
N VAL A 130 -18.85 -23.54 -9.36
CA VAL A 130 -17.64 -24.25 -8.94
C VAL A 130 -17.46 -23.97 -7.45
N PRO A 131 -17.70 -24.96 -6.57
CA PRO A 131 -17.26 -24.84 -5.18
C PRO A 131 -15.76 -24.54 -5.16
N ALA A 132 -15.28 -23.72 -4.22
CA ALA A 132 -13.86 -23.38 -4.13
C ALA A 132 -12.97 -24.65 -4.10
N ALA A 133 -13.45 -25.73 -3.48
CA ALA A 133 -12.82 -27.06 -3.50
C ALA A 133 -12.53 -27.60 -4.91
N MET A 134 -13.40 -27.39 -5.90
CA MET A 134 -13.16 -27.85 -7.28
C MET A 134 -12.11 -27.01 -8.00
N PHE A 135 -12.06 -25.69 -7.76
CA PHE A 135 -10.96 -24.85 -8.26
C PHE A 135 -9.63 -25.29 -7.68
N ILE A 136 -9.59 -25.51 -6.36
CA ILE A 136 -8.38 -25.90 -5.63
C ILE A 136 -7.87 -27.26 -6.12
N ASN A 137 -8.77 -28.23 -6.30
CA ASN A 137 -8.40 -29.58 -6.75
C ASN A 137 -7.99 -29.63 -8.22
N GLN A 138 -8.51 -28.72 -9.07
CA GLN A 138 -8.27 -28.76 -10.52
C GLN A 138 -8.06 -27.34 -11.08
N GLY A 139 -6.88 -27.09 -11.62
CA GLY A 139 -6.59 -25.93 -12.48
C GLY A 139 -6.29 -24.58 -11.79
N LEU A 140 -6.67 -24.36 -10.53
CA LEU A 140 -6.25 -23.16 -9.80
C LEU A 140 -4.73 -23.01 -9.74
N ALA A 141 -4.00 -24.10 -9.47
CA ALA A 141 -2.54 -24.08 -9.43
C ALA A 141 -1.93 -23.57 -10.74
N SER A 142 -2.48 -24.01 -11.89
CA SER A 142 -2.01 -23.56 -13.21
C SER A 142 -2.35 -22.09 -13.46
N PHE A 143 -3.54 -21.65 -13.05
CA PHE A 143 -3.91 -20.23 -13.15
C PHE A 143 -3.00 -19.37 -12.27
N VAL A 144 -2.74 -19.78 -11.03
CA VAL A 144 -1.80 -19.11 -10.11
C VAL A 144 -0.40 -19.04 -10.74
N THR A 145 0.13 -20.17 -11.22
CA THR A 145 1.44 -20.20 -11.91
C THR A 145 1.47 -19.24 -13.10
N PHE A 146 0.40 -19.17 -13.88
CA PHE A 146 0.32 -18.25 -15.02
C PHE A 146 0.35 -16.79 -14.56
N VAL A 147 -0.53 -16.37 -13.65
CA VAL A 147 -0.59 -14.96 -13.22
C VAL A 147 0.70 -14.51 -12.54
N VAL A 148 1.30 -15.32 -11.67
CA VAL A 148 2.54 -14.96 -10.94
C VAL A 148 3.78 -14.96 -11.83
N THR A 149 3.77 -15.72 -12.92
CA THR A 149 4.89 -15.76 -13.87
C THR A 149 4.87 -14.60 -14.85
N HIS A 150 3.68 -14.08 -15.20
CA HIS A 150 3.54 -13.18 -16.34
C HIS A 150 3.15 -11.74 -16.00
N PHE A 151 2.80 -11.41 -14.75
CA PHE A 151 2.40 -10.04 -14.40
C PHE A 151 3.52 -8.99 -14.61
N ASN A 152 4.79 -9.40 -14.55
CA ASN A 152 5.94 -8.55 -14.81
C ASN A 152 6.72 -8.98 -16.08
N ASP A 153 6.14 -9.82 -16.93
CA ASP A 153 6.81 -10.36 -18.11
C ASP A 153 6.84 -9.30 -19.24
N PRO A 154 8.04 -8.89 -19.69
CA PRO A 154 8.18 -7.85 -20.72
C PRO A 154 7.62 -8.28 -22.09
N ARG A 155 7.39 -9.57 -22.32
CA ARG A 155 6.76 -10.08 -23.55
C ARG A 155 5.29 -9.69 -23.65
N ILE A 156 4.64 -9.33 -22.53
CA ILE A 156 3.30 -8.76 -22.53
C ILE A 156 3.41 -7.23 -22.66
N SER A 157 3.32 -6.75 -23.89
CA SER A 157 3.48 -5.33 -24.22
C SER A 157 2.39 -4.45 -23.58
N SER A 158 1.14 -4.93 -23.54
CA SER A 158 0.04 -4.19 -22.93
C SER A 158 0.19 -4.16 -21.41
N ALA A 159 0.41 -2.95 -20.89
CA ALA A 159 0.51 -2.73 -19.47
C ALA A 159 -0.85 -2.85 -18.76
N GLU A 160 -1.97 -2.68 -19.48
CA GLU A 160 -3.32 -2.95 -18.94
C GLU A 160 -3.51 -4.44 -18.64
N LEU A 161 -2.96 -5.33 -19.46
CA LEU A 161 -2.98 -6.78 -19.20
C LEU A 161 -2.12 -7.15 -17.99
N ARG A 162 -0.95 -6.51 -17.83
CA ARG A 162 -0.12 -6.71 -16.64
C ARG A 162 -0.84 -6.24 -15.37
N ASP A 163 -1.51 -5.10 -15.42
CA ASP A 163 -2.35 -4.59 -14.33
C ASP A 163 -3.54 -5.52 -14.05
N LEU A 164 -4.15 -6.11 -15.09
CA LEU A 164 -5.22 -7.11 -14.98
C LEU A 164 -4.74 -8.36 -14.21
N LEU A 165 -3.54 -8.87 -14.52
CA LEU A 165 -2.93 -10.00 -13.80
C LEU A 165 -2.64 -9.65 -12.33
N LEU A 166 -2.07 -8.46 -12.07
CA LEU A 166 -1.85 -7.97 -10.71
C LEU A 166 -3.17 -7.84 -9.93
N GLN A 167 -4.22 -7.33 -10.55
CA GLN A 167 -5.53 -7.21 -9.93
C GLN A 167 -6.12 -8.59 -9.62
N SER A 168 -5.93 -9.59 -10.50
CA SER A 168 -6.32 -10.97 -10.21
C SER A 168 -5.60 -11.52 -8.98
N ILE A 169 -4.29 -11.31 -8.87
CA ILE A 169 -3.51 -11.71 -7.69
C ILE A 169 -4.06 -11.01 -6.43
N SER A 170 -4.21 -9.69 -6.48
CA SER A 170 -4.74 -8.85 -5.39
C SER A 170 -6.10 -9.34 -4.87
N VAL A 171 -6.99 -9.75 -5.77
CA VAL A 171 -8.30 -10.30 -5.40
C VAL A 171 -8.18 -11.69 -4.79
N LEU A 172 -7.31 -12.57 -5.32
CA LEU A 172 -7.21 -13.95 -4.85
C LEU A 172 -6.58 -14.07 -3.47
N VAL A 173 -5.51 -13.32 -3.20
CA VAL A 173 -4.81 -13.37 -1.90
C VAL A 173 -5.67 -12.86 -0.73
N GLN A 174 -6.80 -12.19 -1.00
CA GLN A 174 -7.76 -11.78 0.03
C GLN A 174 -8.49 -12.95 0.68
N TYR A 175 -8.60 -14.08 -0.01
CA TYR A 175 -9.37 -15.24 0.46
C TYR A 175 -8.41 -16.34 0.94
N LYS A 176 -8.59 -16.81 2.18
CA LYS A 176 -7.71 -17.80 2.83
C LYS A 176 -7.47 -19.06 1.98
N GLU A 177 -8.52 -19.57 1.35
CA GLU A 177 -8.46 -20.77 0.52
C GLU A 177 -7.59 -20.60 -0.73
N PHE A 178 -7.69 -19.42 -1.36
CA PHE A 178 -6.87 -19.11 -2.54
C PHE A 178 -5.44 -18.76 -2.12
N LEU A 179 -5.24 -18.05 -1.00
CA LEU A 179 -3.90 -17.76 -0.47
C LEU A 179 -3.11 -19.05 -0.22
N ALA A 180 -3.73 -20.09 0.35
CA ALA A 180 -3.10 -21.39 0.53
C ALA A 180 -2.63 -22.00 -0.81
N ALA A 181 -3.34 -21.76 -1.91
CA ALA A 181 -2.92 -22.21 -3.23
C ALA A 181 -1.69 -21.44 -3.75
N PHE A 182 -1.51 -20.17 -3.38
CA PHE A 182 -0.26 -19.43 -3.67
C PHE A 182 0.90 -19.96 -2.82
N GLU A 183 0.67 -20.27 -1.54
CA GLU A 183 1.70 -20.80 -0.63
C GLU A 183 2.22 -22.17 -1.08
N CYS A 184 1.35 -23.01 -1.65
CA CYS A 184 1.71 -24.33 -2.17
C CYS A 184 2.24 -24.29 -3.63
N ASN A 185 2.28 -23.13 -4.28
CA ASN A 185 2.68 -23.03 -5.70
C ASN A 185 4.16 -22.64 -5.82
N GLU A 186 4.96 -23.51 -6.43
CA GLU A 186 6.40 -23.32 -6.60
C GLU A 186 6.76 -22.02 -7.36
N ALA A 187 6.04 -21.71 -8.45
CA ALA A 187 6.30 -20.49 -9.20
C ALA A 187 5.97 -19.23 -8.39
N ALA A 188 4.91 -19.29 -7.57
CA ALA A 188 4.55 -18.18 -6.70
C ALA A 188 5.60 -17.98 -5.61
N THR A 189 6.03 -19.04 -4.92
CA THR A 189 7.01 -18.92 -3.83
C THR A 189 8.39 -18.47 -4.33
N GLN A 190 8.82 -18.92 -5.51
CA GLN A 190 10.13 -18.57 -6.06
C GLN A 190 10.19 -17.20 -6.74
N ARG A 191 9.15 -16.81 -7.50
CA ARG A 191 9.22 -15.63 -8.38
C ARG A 191 8.47 -14.41 -7.84
N MET A 192 7.33 -14.63 -7.22
CA MET A 192 6.41 -13.54 -6.84
C MET A 192 7.04 -12.51 -5.89
N PRO A 193 7.83 -12.87 -4.86
CA PRO A 193 8.42 -11.88 -3.95
C PRO A 193 9.29 -10.84 -4.67
N LYS A 194 10.29 -11.30 -5.42
CA LYS A 194 11.19 -10.41 -6.19
C LYS A 194 10.44 -9.65 -7.27
N ALA A 195 9.53 -10.32 -7.98
CA ALA A 195 8.74 -9.70 -9.03
C ALA A 195 7.83 -8.57 -8.50
N LEU A 196 7.23 -8.71 -7.32
CA LEU A 196 6.42 -7.66 -6.69
C LEU A 196 7.27 -6.43 -6.34
N LEU A 197 8.45 -6.63 -5.73
CA LEU A 197 9.36 -5.54 -5.39
C LEU A 197 9.82 -4.79 -6.66
N ALA A 198 10.15 -5.53 -7.72
CA ALA A 198 10.58 -4.95 -8.99
C ALA A 198 9.47 -4.16 -9.70
N THR A 199 8.22 -4.65 -9.62
CA THR A 199 7.03 -4.07 -10.27
C THR A 199 6.43 -2.91 -9.47
N PHE A 200 6.94 -2.62 -8.28
CA PHE A 200 6.58 -1.41 -7.56
C PHE A 200 7.18 -0.20 -8.29
N ASP A 201 6.39 0.41 -9.18
CA ASP A 201 6.74 1.56 -10.00
C ASP A 201 5.60 2.60 -10.01
N ASN A 202 5.78 3.70 -10.74
CA ASN A 202 4.81 4.80 -10.80
C ASN A 202 3.42 4.38 -11.33
N ARG A 203 3.30 3.24 -12.02
CA ARG A 203 2.05 2.77 -12.60
C ARG A 203 1.36 1.74 -11.70
N SER A 204 2.10 0.75 -11.22
CA SER A 204 1.53 -0.45 -10.58
C SER A 204 1.71 -0.45 -9.06
N TRP A 205 2.17 0.65 -8.45
CA TRP A 205 2.33 0.72 -6.99
C TRP A 205 1.04 0.43 -6.21
N ILE A 206 -0.14 0.86 -6.69
CA ILE A 206 -1.43 0.62 -5.99
C ILE A 206 -1.75 -0.88 -5.88
N PRO A 207 -1.85 -1.64 -6.99
CA PRO A 207 -2.14 -3.06 -6.90
C PRO A 207 -1.03 -3.83 -6.18
N VAL A 208 0.24 -3.47 -6.35
CA VAL A 208 1.36 -4.10 -5.61
C VAL A 208 1.25 -3.85 -4.11
N THR A 209 0.97 -2.61 -3.69
CA THR A 209 0.74 -2.27 -2.27
C THR A 209 -0.40 -3.11 -1.69
N ASN A 210 -1.52 -3.23 -2.41
CA ASN A 210 -2.65 -4.02 -1.98
C ASN A 210 -2.30 -5.51 -1.80
N ILE A 211 -1.47 -6.08 -2.69
CA ILE A 211 -0.98 -7.45 -2.55
C ILE A 211 -0.08 -7.57 -1.32
N LEU A 212 0.95 -6.71 -1.22
CA LEU A 212 1.91 -6.72 -0.11
C LEU A 212 1.20 -6.61 1.23
N LEU A 213 0.21 -5.73 1.36
CA LEU A 213 -0.58 -5.62 2.60
C LEU A 213 -1.29 -6.90 2.97
N ARG A 214 -1.83 -7.65 2.01
CA ARG A 214 -2.50 -8.92 2.30
C ARG A 214 -1.50 -9.97 2.75
N LEU A 215 -0.33 -10.02 2.13
CA LEU A 215 0.74 -10.96 2.51
C LEU A 215 1.34 -10.62 3.89
N CYS A 216 1.58 -9.33 4.15
CA CYS A 216 2.23 -8.79 5.35
C CYS A 216 1.27 -8.49 6.52
N LYS A 217 -0.03 -8.80 6.40
CA LYS A 217 -1.00 -8.53 7.47
C LYS A 217 -0.61 -9.20 8.78
N GLY A 218 -0.93 -8.55 9.90
CA GLY A 218 -0.73 -9.10 11.26
C GLY A 218 0.65 -8.85 11.87
N SER A 219 1.56 -8.14 11.19
CA SER A 219 2.92 -7.85 11.68
C SER A 219 3.12 -6.42 12.21
N GLY A 220 2.07 -5.62 12.38
CA GLY A 220 2.17 -4.20 12.77
C GLY A 220 1.57 -3.87 14.13
N PHE A 221 1.95 -2.72 14.67
CA PHE A 221 1.33 -2.09 15.83
C PHE A 221 -0.16 -1.85 15.57
N GLY A 222 -0.98 -2.20 16.55
CA GLY A 222 -2.43 -2.08 16.46
C GLY A 222 -3.16 -3.18 15.70
N PHE A 223 -2.46 -4.15 15.10
CA PHE A 223 -3.14 -5.35 14.61
C PHE A 223 -3.38 -6.33 15.77
N PRO A 224 -4.62 -6.83 15.95
CA PRO A 224 -4.86 -7.89 16.91
C PRO A 224 -4.06 -9.12 16.47
N LYS A 225 -3.18 -9.63 17.34
CA LYS A 225 -2.36 -10.84 17.12
C LYS A 225 -3.22 -12.10 16.84
N ARG A 226 -4.52 -12.04 17.09
CA ARG A 226 -5.52 -13.09 16.80
C ARG A 226 -6.85 -12.48 16.39
N GLY A 227 -7.05 -12.38 15.08
CA GLY A 227 -8.39 -12.34 14.49
C GLY A 227 -8.48 -13.48 13.48
N GLU A 228 -9.38 -14.44 13.71
CA GLU A 228 -9.62 -15.62 12.87
C GLU A 228 -10.04 -15.30 11.41
N SER A 229 -10.18 -14.02 11.07
CA SER A 229 -10.69 -13.52 9.80
C SER A 229 -9.65 -12.86 8.89
N SER A 230 -8.38 -12.72 9.30
CA SER A 230 -7.35 -12.11 8.46
C SER A 230 -6.38 -13.14 7.90
N SER A 231 -6.50 -13.41 6.61
CA SER A 231 -5.58 -14.21 5.79
C SER A 231 -4.21 -13.53 5.66
N SER A 232 -3.34 -13.68 6.65
CA SER A 232 -1.91 -13.38 6.52
C SER A 232 -1.12 -14.63 6.15
N SER A 233 0.00 -14.46 5.43
CA SER A 233 0.88 -15.55 5.03
C SER A 233 2.25 -15.42 5.69
N VAL A 234 2.52 -16.26 6.68
CA VAL A 234 3.85 -16.34 7.30
C VAL A 234 4.91 -16.78 6.27
N ILE A 235 4.51 -17.63 5.31
CA ILE A 235 5.38 -18.12 4.24
C ILE A 235 5.83 -16.97 3.35
N PHE A 236 4.90 -16.17 2.82
CA PHE A 236 5.27 -15.03 1.97
C PHE A 236 5.99 -13.91 2.73
N GLN A 237 5.71 -13.71 4.03
CA GLN A 237 6.48 -12.77 4.85
C GLN A 237 7.96 -13.18 4.92
N LYS A 238 8.24 -14.47 5.17
CA LYS A 238 9.59 -15.02 5.14
C LYS A 238 10.24 -14.89 3.76
N LEU A 239 9.52 -15.24 2.69
CA LEU A 239 10.05 -15.18 1.33
C LEU A 239 10.33 -13.73 0.87
N LEU A 240 9.50 -12.76 1.26
CA LEU A 240 9.75 -11.34 1.02
C LEU A 240 11.00 -10.86 1.76
N ARG A 241 11.15 -11.26 3.03
CA ARG A 241 12.36 -10.96 3.82
C ARG A 241 13.61 -11.55 3.13
N GLU A 242 13.57 -12.81 2.72
CA GLU A 242 14.68 -13.47 2.01
C GLU A 242 15.00 -12.79 0.68
N ALA A 243 13.98 -12.39 -0.09
CA ALA A 243 14.16 -11.66 -1.34
C ALA A 243 14.89 -10.32 -1.13
N CYS A 244 14.53 -9.57 -0.09
CA CYS A 244 15.17 -8.30 0.23
C CYS A 244 16.61 -8.46 0.74
N ILE A 245 16.91 -9.51 1.51
CA ILE A 245 18.27 -9.78 2.01
C ILE A 245 19.19 -10.28 0.87
N THR A 246 18.65 -11.07 -0.06
CA THR A 246 19.45 -11.65 -1.15
C THR A 246 19.78 -10.63 -2.24
N ASP A 247 18.94 -9.60 -2.41
CA ASP A 247 19.04 -8.62 -3.50
C ASP A 247 18.90 -7.20 -2.92
N GLU A 248 20.02 -6.70 -2.36
CA GLU A 248 20.07 -5.40 -1.69
C GLU A 248 19.79 -4.23 -2.64
N GLU A 249 20.19 -4.33 -3.91
CA GLU A 249 19.93 -3.31 -4.92
C GLU A 249 18.43 -3.21 -5.24
N LEU A 250 17.78 -4.36 -5.44
CA LEU A 250 16.32 -4.41 -5.65
C LEU A 250 15.58 -3.83 -4.44
N PHE A 251 16.00 -4.19 -3.22
CA PHE A 251 15.37 -3.69 -2.01
C PHE A 251 15.60 -2.18 -1.82
N SER A 252 16.81 -1.68 -2.08
CA SER A 252 17.14 -0.25 -2.04
C SER A 252 16.30 0.54 -3.06
N ALA A 253 16.17 0.04 -4.28
CA ALA A 253 15.32 0.65 -5.31
C ALA A 253 13.83 0.64 -4.90
N PHE A 254 13.34 -0.46 -4.33
CA PHE A 254 11.99 -0.57 -3.79
C PHE A 254 11.75 0.42 -2.66
N LEU A 255 12.63 0.46 -1.65
CA LEU A 255 12.54 1.41 -0.54
C LEU A 255 12.56 2.85 -1.03
N ASN A 256 13.44 3.17 -1.99
CA ASN A 256 13.50 4.51 -2.56
C ASN A 256 12.16 4.92 -3.17
N ARG A 257 11.55 4.05 -3.97
CA ARG A 257 10.23 4.29 -4.55
C ARG A 257 9.16 4.37 -3.47
N LEU A 258 9.17 3.48 -2.48
CA LEU A 258 8.20 3.48 -1.37
C LEU A 258 8.22 4.80 -0.59
N PHE A 259 9.40 5.30 -0.24
CA PHE A 259 9.57 6.61 0.40
C PHE A 259 9.01 7.73 -0.47
N ASN A 260 9.40 7.78 -1.74
CA ASN A 260 8.95 8.83 -2.66
C ASN A 260 7.43 8.80 -2.87
N THR A 261 6.85 7.60 -3.05
CA THR A 261 5.40 7.43 -3.23
C THR A 261 4.64 7.83 -1.97
N LEU A 262 5.09 7.43 -0.77
CA LEU A 262 4.42 7.81 0.47
C LEU A 262 4.52 9.32 0.76
N SER A 263 5.68 9.94 0.52
CA SER A 263 5.80 11.40 0.60
C SER A 263 4.83 12.10 -0.36
N TRP A 264 4.76 11.64 -1.61
CA TRP A 264 3.86 12.21 -2.61
C TRP A 264 2.39 12.04 -2.23
N THR A 265 1.94 10.84 -1.83
CA THR A 265 0.54 10.63 -1.43
C THR A 265 0.16 11.47 -0.22
N MET A 266 1.10 11.69 0.70
CA MET A 266 0.88 12.56 1.86
C MET A 266 0.83 14.04 1.49
N THR A 267 1.64 14.51 0.54
CA THR A 267 1.50 15.86 -0.02
C THR A 267 0.14 16.05 -0.69
N GLU A 268 -0.27 15.12 -1.56
CA GLU A 268 -1.58 15.17 -2.23
C GLU A 268 -2.75 15.15 -1.24
N PHE A 269 -2.63 14.37 -0.16
CA PHE A 269 -3.61 14.35 0.92
C PHE A 269 -3.72 15.72 1.58
N SER A 270 -2.60 16.34 1.93
CA SER A 270 -2.58 17.64 2.58
C SER A 270 -3.08 18.77 1.68
N VAL A 271 -2.75 18.74 0.39
CA VAL A 271 -3.32 19.67 -0.60
C VAL A 271 -4.84 19.48 -0.67
N SER A 272 -5.30 18.24 -0.79
CA SER A 272 -6.74 17.94 -0.89
C SER A 272 -7.51 18.39 0.36
N ILE A 273 -6.94 18.24 1.56
CA ILE A 273 -7.55 18.77 2.79
C ILE A 273 -7.62 20.30 2.75
N ARG A 274 -6.52 20.99 2.44
CA ARG A 274 -6.51 22.47 2.42
C ARG A 274 -7.52 23.03 1.42
N GLU A 275 -7.59 22.46 0.21
CA GLU A 275 -8.57 22.86 -0.81
C GLU A 275 -10.02 22.75 -0.30
N MET A 276 -10.33 21.67 0.43
CA MET A 276 -11.66 21.49 1.03
C MET A 276 -11.94 22.47 2.16
N GLN A 277 -10.93 22.81 2.96
CA GLN A 277 -11.03 23.79 4.04
C GLN A 277 -11.27 25.20 3.51
N GLU A 278 -10.53 25.62 2.47
CA GLU A 278 -10.65 26.95 1.85
C GLU A 278 -12.01 27.17 1.18
N THR A 279 -12.59 26.12 0.59
CA THR A 279 -13.84 26.24 -0.18
C THR A 279 -15.09 26.22 0.72
N TYR A 280 -14.99 25.81 2.00
CA TYR A 280 -16.09 25.59 2.96
C TYR A 280 -17.27 24.74 2.41
N LYS A 281 -17.09 24.08 1.27
CA LYS A 281 -18.06 23.20 0.61
C LYS A 281 -17.39 21.86 0.41
N VAL A 282 -17.69 20.92 1.29
CA VAL A 282 -17.28 19.52 1.12
C VAL A 282 -18.12 18.93 -0.02
N MET A 283 -17.58 19.01 -1.24
CA MET A 283 -18.17 18.32 -2.39
C MET A 283 -17.89 16.82 -2.26
N ASP A 284 -18.92 15.97 -2.41
CA ASP A 284 -18.82 14.52 -2.32
C ASP A 284 -17.64 13.92 -3.11
N PHE A 285 -17.33 14.49 -4.28
CA PHE A 285 -16.22 14.04 -5.11
C PHE A 285 -14.85 14.30 -4.47
N GLN A 286 -14.63 15.52 -3.94
CA GLN A 286 -13.36 15.88 -3.31
C GLN A 286 -13.14 15.10 -2.02
N GLN A 287 -14.22 14.91 -1.26
CA GLN A 287 -14.20 14.09 -0.06
C GLN A 287 -13.78 12.64 -0.36
N ARG A 288 -14.34 12.03 -1.42
CA ARG A 288 -13.97 10.68 -1.87
C ARG A 288 -12.52 10.61 -2.31
N LYS A 289 -12.05 11.59 -3.09
CA LYS A 289 -10.65 11.67 -3.54
C LYS A 289 -9.71 11.73 -2.32
N CYS A 290 -9.97 12.61 -1.37
CA CYS A 290 -9.18 12.75 -0.15
C CYS A 290 -9.15 11.44 0.67
N SER A 291 -10.31 10.82 0.90
CA SER A 291 -10.38 9.54 1.61
C SER A 291 -9.58 8.43 0.92
N VAL A 292 -9.64 8.34 -0.42
CA VAL A 292 -8.85 7.35 -1.16
C VAL A 292 -7.36 7.62 -1.04
N ILE A 293 -6.92 8.88 -1.13
CA ILE A 293 -5.50 9.23 -0.98
C ILE A 293 -5.01 8.91 0.44
N PHE A 294 -5.81 9.22 1.46
CA PHE A 294 -5.49 8.88 2.85
C PHE A 294 -5.37 7.37 3.07
N ASP A 295 -6.33 6.59 2.53
CA ASP A 295 -6.30 5.12 2.59
C ASP A 295 -5.01 4.57 1.93
N LEU A 296 -4.60 5.14 0.79
CA LEU A 296 -3.36 4.77 0.09
C LEU A 296 -2.11 5.14 0.91
N SER A 297 -2.07 6.31 1.55
CA SER A 297 -0.97 6.70 2.44
C SER A 297 -0.85 5.76 3.64
N CYS A 298 -1.97 5.41 4.29
CA CYS A 298 -1.98 4.43 5.38
C CYS A 298 -1.44 3.07 4.92
N ASN A 299 -1.86 2.63 3.74
CA ASN A 299 -1.44 1.39 3.11
C ASN A 299 0.08 1.34 2.84
N LEU A 300 0.65 2.42 2.31
CA LEU A 300 2.10 2.52 2.10
C LEU A 300 2.87 2.54 3.43
N ALA A 301 2.39 3.29 4.42
CA ALA A 301 3.00 3.33 5.75
C ALA A 301 3.03 1.96 6.44
N ARG A 302 2.00 1.13 6.22
CA ARG A 302 1.93 -0.26 6.70
C ARG A 302 2.92 -1.18 6.00
N VAL A 303 3.17 -1.00 4.70
CA VAL A 303 4.24 -1.72 4.00
C VAL A 303 5.62 -1.30 4.52
N LEU A 304 5.81 0.00 4.80
CA LEU A 304 7.05 0.49 5.39
C LEU A 304 7.28 -0.03 6.82
N GLU A 305 6.22 -0.11 7.64
CA GLU A 305 6.25 -0.75 8.96
C GLU A 305 6.68 -2.21 8.89
N PHE A 306 6.19 -2.97 7.90
CA PHE A 306 6.67 -4.33 7.65
C PHE A 306 8.17 -4.34 7.29
N CYS A 307 8.64 -3.39 6.49
CA CYS A 307 10.05 -3.27 6.13
C CYS A 307 10.94 -3.03 7.35
N THR A 308 10.55 -2.13 8.26
CA THR A 308 11.34 -1.82 9.45
C THR A 308 11.35 -2.95 10.47
N ARG A 309 10.31 -3.78 10.51
CA ARG A 309 10.26 -4.97 11.36
C ARG A 309 11.15 -6.10 10.84
N GLU A 310 10.96 -6.47 9.58
CA GLU A 310 11.54 -7.70 9.02
C GLU A 310 12.95 -7.47 8.46
N MET A 311 13.25 -6.24 8.04
CA MET A 311 14.53 -5.81 7.44
C MET A 311 15.13 -4.61 8.19
N SER A 312 15.02 -4.58 9.52
CA SER A 312 15.52 -3.49 10.38
C SER A 312 16.99 -3.12 10.12
N GLN A 313 17.80 -4.08 9.68
CA GLN A 313 19.22 -3.89 9.40
C GLN A 313 19.50 -2.90 8.28
N ALA A 314 18.60 -2.77 7.29
CA ALA A 314 18.75 -1.80 6.22
C ALA A 314 18.58 -0.35 6.70
N PHE A 315 18.09 -0.14 7.92
CA PHE A 315 17.95 1.16 8.57
C PHE A 315 19.01 1.38 9.66
N LEU A 316 19.32 0.33 10.43
CA LEU A 316 20.23 0.42 11.59
C LEU A 316 21.71 0.28 11.25
N LEU A 317 22.07 -0.37 10.13
CA LEU A 317 23.47 -0.61 9.74
C LEU A 317 23.85 0.16 8.49
N GLY A 318 25.15 0.39 8.32
CA GLY A 318 25.70 1.06 7.15
C GLY A 318 25.55 2.58 7.25
N THR A 319 25.28 3.24 6.11
CA THR A 319 25.06 4.69 6.11
C THR A 319 23.72 5.02 6.78
N ASP A 320 23.67 6.13 7.50
CA ASP A 320 22.44 6.62 8.16
C ASP A 320 21.35 7.08 7.18
N THR A 321 21.57 6.96 5.86
CA THR A 321 20.72 7.53 4.81
C THR A 321 19.28 7.03 4.89
N ASN A 322 19.06 5.72 5.05
CA ASN A 322 17.71 5.17 5.15
C ASN A 322 17.01 5.57 6.45
N LEU A 323 17.75 5.62 7.56
CA LEU A 323 17.21 6.03 8.85
C LEU A 323 16.87 7.52 8.87
N ARG A 324 17.75 8.39 8.35
CA ARG A 324 17.48 9.83 8.20
C ARG A 324 16.24 10.07 7.34
N ARG A 325 16.13 9.42 6.18
CA ARG A 325 14.92 9.52 5.31
C ARG A 325 13.66 9.03 6.01
N LEU A 326 13.76 7.96 6.79
CA LEU A 326 12.64 7.41 7.56
C LEU A 326 12.18 8.37 8.64
N THR A 327 13.11 8.90 9.42
CA THR A 327 12.86 9.92 10.44
C THR A 327 12.22 11.17 9.82
N GLU A 328 12.76 11.66 8.70
CA GLU A 328 12.22 12.83 8.00
C GLU A 328 10.79 12.57 7.54
N LEU A 329 10.51 11.36 7.04
CA LEU A 329 9.16 10.97 6.62
C LEU A 329 8.19 10.91 7.81
N ILE A 330 8.61 10.36 8.95
CA ILE A 330 7.77 10.32 10.17
C ILE A 330 7.42 11.74 10.60
N VAL A 331 8.42 12.61 10.72
CA VAL A 331 8.23 14.01 11.12
C VAL A 331 7.37 14.76 10.10
N PHE A 332 7.63 14.54 8.81
CA PHE A 332 6.83 15.08 7.71
C PHE A 332 5.35 14.68 7.85
N ILE A 333 5.05 13.39 8.04
CA ILE A 333 3.66 12.92 8.17
C ILE A 333 3.00 13.50 9.43
N LEU A 334 3.68 13.46 10.58
CA LEU A 334 3.14 14.01 11.84
C LEU A 334 2.86 15.51 11.71
N ASN A 335 3.76 16.27 11.10
CA ASN A 335 3.56 17.69 10.86
C ASN A 335 2.33 17.98 9.97
N HIS A 336 2.11 17.16 8.93
CA HIS A 336 0.93 17.29 8.08
C HIS A 336 -0.38 16.95 8.80
N LEU A 337 -0.35 16.01 9.75
CA LEU A 337 -1.52 15.68 10.58
C LEU A 337 -1.83 16.76 11.61
N ILE A 338 -0.81 17.39 12.19
CA ILE A 338 -0.96 18.51 13.13
C ILE A 338 -1.42 19.78 12.41
N SER A 339 -0.84 20.06 11.24
CA SER A 339 -1.16 21.25 10.45
C SER A 339 -2.51 21.19 9.74
N ALA A 340 -3.12 20.00 9.63
CA ALA A 340 -4.48 19.86 9.12
C ALA A 340 -5.45 20.51 10.12
N ALA A 341 -5.83 21.76 9.85
CA ALA A 341 -6.63 22.58 10.77
C ALA A 341 -7.96 21.91 11.15
N ASP A 342 -8.35 22.13 12.41
CA ASP A 342 -9.56 21.62 13.07
C ASP A 342 -9.72 20.08 13.09
N PRO A 343 -9.48 19.45 14.25
CA PRO A 343 -9.79 18.04 14.46
C PRO A 343 -11.23 17.64 14.05
N GLU A 344 -12.23 18.48 14.28
CA GLU A 344 -13.62 18.12 13.95
C GLU A 344 -13.83 18.07 12.43
N LEU A 345 -13.17 18.95 11.69
CA LEU A 345 -13.24 19.03 10.23
C LEU A 345 -12.50 17.87 9.56
N PHE A 346 -11.36 17.42 10.10
CA PHE A 346 -10.65 16.24 9.59
C PHE A 346 -11.52 14.98 9.64
N ASP A 347 -12.19 14.75 10.78
CA ASP A 347 -13.02 13.57 10.97
C ASP A 347 -14.32 13.66 10.13
N LEU A 348 -14.89 14.86 9.98
CA LEU A 348 -16.03 15.12 9.10
C LEU A 348 -15.67 14.86 7.62
N THR A 349 -14.48 15.28 7.21
CA THR A 349 -13.95 15.12 5.86
C THR A 349 -13.72 13.65 5.51
N LEU A 350 -13.36 12.80 6.47
CA LEU A 350 -13.14 11.37 6.21
C LEU A 350 -14.41 10.51 6.37
N ARG A 351 -15.50 11.08 6.90
CA ARG A 351 -16.76 10.36 7.15
C ARG A 351 -17.57 10.17 5.86
N ARG A 352 -17.55 8.96 5.29
CA ARG A 352 -18.37 8.59 4.12
C ARG A 352 -19.88 8.53 4.47
N PRO A 353 -20.77 9.19 3.70
CA PRO A 353 -22.20 8.90 3.76
C PRO A 353 -22.50 7.50 3.18
N GLY A 354 -23.08 6.59 3.97
CA GLY A 354 -23.75 5.38 3.46
C GLY A 354 -22.91 4.10 3.24
N GLN A 355 -21.65 4.02 3.68
CA GLN A 355 -20.88 2.75 3.69
C GLN A 355 -20.47 2.35 5.11
N PHE A 356 -20.79 1.11 5.51
CA PHE A 356 -20.52 0.51 6.82
C PHE A 356 -19.11 -0.13 6.95
N THR A 357 -18.17 0.16 6.05
CA THR A 357 -16.79 -0.35 6.15
C THR A 357 -15.95 0.53 7.06
N GLU A 358 -15.11 -0.09 7.90
CA GLU A 358 -14.18 0.47 8.90
C GLU A 358 -14.05 2.01 8.84
N LYS A 359 -14.53 2.70 9.88
CA LYS A 359 -14.43 4.16 9.99
C LYS A 359 -12.97 4.58 9.76
N VAL A 360 -12.72 5.29 8.66
CA VAL A 360 -11.44 5.94 8.40
C VAL A 360 -11.14 6.85 9.58
N ASN A 361 -10.02 6.62 10.26
CA ASN A 361 -9.62 7.36 11.46
C ASN A 361 -8.13 7.68 11.42
N ARG A 362 -7.71 8.63 12.25
CA ARG A 362 -6.29 9.04 12.39
C ARG A 362 -5.38 7.91 12.85
N GLY A 363 -5.91 7.01 13.67
CA GLY A 363 -5.20 5.81 14.12
C GLY A 363 -4.69 4.95 12.96
N MET A 364 -5.32 4.98 11.79
CA MET A 364 -4.87 4.22 10.62
C MET A 364 -3.47 4.60 10.14
N ILE A 365 -3.09 5.89 10.22
CA ILE A 365 -1.76 6.39 9.85
C ILE A 365 -0.84 6.49 11.08
N LEU A 366 -1.36 6.85 12.25
CA LEU A 366 -0.55 6.93 13.47
C LEU A 366 -0.01 5.56 13.89
N ALA A 367 -0.81 4.50 13.74
CA ALA A 367 -0.41 3.16 14.15
C ALA A 367 0.85 2.64 13.41
N PRO A 368 0.96 2.69 12.07
CA PRO A 368 2.20 2.31 11.40
C PRO A 368 3.39 3.20 11.79
N LEU A 369 3.21 4.49 12.08
CA LEU A 369 4.32 5.36 12.53
C LEU A 369 4.84 4.93 13.91
N ALA A 370 3.93 4.70 14.87
CA ALA A 370 4.27 4.14 16.17
C ALA A 370 5.00 2.79 16.03
N GLY A 371 4.46 1.91 15.19
CA GLY A 371 5.06 0.61 14.93
C GLY A 371 6.43 0.69 14.29
N ILE A 372 6.66 1.61 13.35
CA ILE A 372 7.98 1.85 12.74
C ILE A 372 9.02 2.18 13.82
N VAL A 373 8.74 3.15 14.69
CA VAL A 373 9.66 3.56 15.75
C VAL A 373 9.92 2.39 16.70
N LEU A 374 8.87 1.70 17.14
CA LEU A 374 8.98 0.54 18.02
C LEU A 374 9.80 -0.60 17.41
N ASN A 375 9.60 -0.92 16.13
CA ASN A 375 10.36 -1.97 15.44
C ASN A 375 11.86 -1.68 15.45
N LEU A 376 12.25 -0.41 15.26
CA LEU A 376 13.65 0.00 15.29
C LEU A 376 14.23 -0.05 16.71
N LEU A 377 13.46 0.38 17.71
CA LEU A 377 13.87 0.32 19.13
C LEU A 377 14.00 -1.11 19.63
N ASP A 378 13.12 -2.01 19.20
CA ASP A 378 13.23 -3.43 19.55
C ASP A 378 14.45 -4.06 18.87
N ALA A 379 14.65 -3.76 17.57
CA ALA A 379 15.78 -4.29 16.80
C ALA A 379 17.16 -3.77 17.29
N SER A 380 17.22 -2.55 17.84
CA SER A 380 18.47 -2.01 18.41
C SER A 380 18.84 -2.67 19.75
N ARG A 381 17.84 -3.09 20.54
CA ARG A 381 18.05 -3.77 21.84
C ARG A 381 18.48 -5.23 21.70
N GLU A 382 18.15 -5.90 20.60
CA GLU A 382 18.49 -7.30 20.37
C GLU A 382 19.96 -7.53 19.96
N ARG A 383 20.73 -6.46 19.67
CA ARG A 383 22.11 -6.57 19.18
C ARG A 383 23.08 -5.62 19.88
N ASP A 384 23.95 -6.17 20.71
CA ASP A 384 24.99 -5.45 21.47
C ASP A 384 26.33 -5.24 20.70
N CYS A 385 26.51 -5.69 19.44
CA CYS A 385 27.87 -5.87 18.89
C CYS A 385 28.25 -5.15 17.57
N GLY A 386 27.67 -3.99 17.23
CA GLY A 386 28.14 -3.21 16.06
C GLY A 386 27.89 -1.70 16.15
N GLN A 387 28.59 -0.91 15.31
CA GLN A 387 28.28 0.50 15.02
C GLN A 387 26.89 0.56 14.38
N GLN A 388 25.85 0.58 15.22
CA GLN A 388 24.49 0.86 14.78
C GLN A 388 24.29 2.37 14.73
N ASN A 389 23.45 2.81 13.80
CA ASN A 389 23.01 4.18 13.74
C ASN A 389 22.18 4.51 14.99
N ASP A 390 22.56 5.57 15.71
CA ASP A 390 21.83 6.04 16.88
C ASP A 390 20.54 6.73 16.43
N ILE A 391 19.41 6.07 16.72
CA ILE A 391 18.08 6.56 16.37
C ILE A 391 17.81 7.91 17.06
N VAL A 392 18.12 8.04 18.34
CA VAL A 392 17.82 9.26 19.11
C VAL A 392 18.65 10.43 18.56
N ALA A 393 19.94 10.20 18.32
CA ALA A 393 20.82 11.21 17.73
C ALA A 393 20.37 11.64 16.34
N ILE A 394 19.85 10.74 15.50
CA ILE A 394 19.34 11.10 14.17
C ILE A 394 18.09 11.97 14.25
N PHE A 395 17.14 11.64 15.12
CA PHE A 395 15.98 12.51 15.38
C PHE A 395 16.42 13.87 15.92
N ALA A 396 17.36 13.90 16.87
CA ALA A 396 17.87 15.15 17.43
C ALA A 396 18.69 15.98 16.41
N SER A 397 19.34 15.34 15.43
CA SER A 397 20.09 16.05 14.38
C SER A 397 19.23 16.84 13.38
N MET A 398 17.90 16.82 13.55
CA MET A 398 16.99 17.55 12.69
C MET A 398 16.75 18.97 13.22
N ASP A 399 16.78 19.96 12.33
CA ASP A 399 16.49 21.37 12.64
C ASP A 399 14.98 21.64 12.83
N CYS A 400 14.27 20.75 13.53
CA CYS A 400 12.82 20.85 13.77
C CYS A 400 12.38 20.19 15.10
N ALA A 401 13.16 20.40 16.17
CA ALA A 401 12.92 19.82 17.49
C ALA A 401 11.47 20.02 17.98
N ASP A 402 10.92 21.23 17.87
CA ASP A 402 9.53 21.50 18.29
C ASP A 402 8.50 20.66 17.52
N THR A 403 8.68 20.51 16.20
CA THR A 403 7.80 19.68 15.37
C THR A 403 7.88 18.21 15.76
N ILE A 404 9.08 17.72 16.07
CA ILE A 404 9.29 16.36 16.56
C ILE A 404 8.54 16.16 17.88
N LEU A 405 8.77 17.03 18.86
CA LEU A 405 8.16 16.92 20.18
C LEU A 405 6.63 17.00 20.13
N CYS A 406 6.07 17.97 19.42
CA CYS A 406 4.62 18.07 19.21
C CYS A 406 4.08 16.84 18.45
N GLY A 407 4.83 16.32 17.47
CA GLY A 407 4.49 15.12 16.72
C GLY A 407 4.36 13.87 17.61
N PHE A 408 5.34 13.63 18.46
CA PHE A 408 5.31 12.50 19.40
C PHE A 408 4.28 12.69 20.51
N GLN A 409 4.06 13.92 20.98
CA GLN A 409 2.97 14.21 21.91
C GLN A 409 1.61 13.87 21.28
N TYR A 410 1.36 14.30 20.04
CA TYR A 410 0.14 13.97 19.31
C TYR A 410 -0.06 12.46 19.12
N LEU A 411 1.03 11.71 18.87
CA LEU A 411 1.02 10.25 18.78
C LEU A 411 0.63 9.59 20.12
N LEU A 412 1.17 10.09 21.23
CA LEU A 412 0.97 9.54 22.58
C LEU A 412 -0.42 9.87 23.16
N GLU A 413 -0.93 11.07 22.89
CA GLU A 413 -2.25 11.53 23.36
C GLU A 413 -3.43 10.92 22.59
N TYR A 414 -3.16 10.19 21.49
CA TYR A 414 -4.21 9.52 20.73
C TYR A 414 -4.92 8.43 21.55
N ASP A 415 -6.25 8.32 21.41
CA ASP A 415 -7.06 7.29 22.09
C ASP A 415 -6.83 5.89 21.48
N TRP A 416 -5.73 5.27 21.88
CA TRP A 416 -5.36 3.91 21.52
C TRP A 416 -6.28 2.86 22.14
N ALA A 417 -6.85 3.13 23.32
CA ALA A 417 -7.75 2.24 24.03
C ALA A 417 -9.09 2.08 23.30
N GLY A 418 -9.61 3.16 22.72
CA GLY A 418 -10.80 3.13 21.86
C GLY A 418 -10.56 2.47 20.49
N SER A 419 -9.29 2.43 20.04
CA SER A 419 -8.91 1.95 18.71
C SER A 419 -8.55 0.45 18.66
N PHE A 420 -8.04 -0.12 19.76
CA PHE A 420 -7.61 -1.53 19.82
C PHE A 420 -8.33 -2.31 20.93
N ARG A 421 -8.60 -3.60 20.67
CA ARG A 421 -9.10 -4.50 21.71
C ARG A 421 -7.94 -5.26 22.38
N GLY A 422 -7.72 -5.02 23.67
CA GLY A 422 -6.79 -5.77 24.54
C GLY A 422 -5.56 -4.98 24.99
N ASP A 423 -4.89 -5.43 26.06
CA ASP A 423 -3.88 -4.64 26.81
C ASP A 423 -2.45 -4.69 26.26
N ASP A 424 -2.20 -5.47 25.20
CA ASP A 424 -0.87 -5.67 24.57
C ASP A 424 -0.22 -4.36 24.07
N HIS A 425 -1.00 -3.29 23.92
CA HIS A 425 -0.52 -1.99 23.45
C HIS A 425 0.11 -1.13 24.56
N LEU A 426 -0.24 -1.35 25.83
CA LEU A 426 0.19 -0.48 26.93
C LEU A 426 1.72 -0.51 27.13
N GLY A 427 2.33 -1.70 27.13
CA GLY A 427 3.79 -1.82 27.25
C GLY A 427 4.55 -1.17 26.09
N LYS A 428 3.98 -1.19 24.89
CA LYS A 428 4.53 -0.53 23.70
C LYS A 428 4.38 0.99 23.77
N LEU A 429 3.27 1.50 24.30
CA LEU A 429 3.11 2.93 24.54
C LEU A 429 4.12 3.44 25.57
N THR A 430 4.34 2.71 26.66
CA THR A 430 5.39 3.07 27.64
C THR A 430 6.79 3.12 27.02
N GLN A 431 7.08 2.28 26.02
CA GLN A 431 8.34 2.35 25.30
C GLN A 431 8.45 3.59 24.41
N LEU A 432 7.36 3.98 23.74
CA LEU A 432 7.29 5.24 22.99
C LEU A 432 7.40 6.46 23.89
N GLU A 433 6.77 6.45 25.07
CA GLU A 433 6.90 7.52 26.08
C GLU A 433 8.36 7.70 26.50
N LYS A 434 9.05 6.60 26.84
CA LYS A 434 10.47 6.64 27.18
C LYS A 434 11.32 7.20 26.04
N PHE A 435 11.05 6.80 24.80
CA PHE A 435 11.73 7.34 23.63
C PHE A 435 11.48 8.85 23.47
N SER A 436 10.23 9.29 23.63
CA SER A 436 9.89 10.71 23.61
C SER A 436 10.61 11.50 24.71
N SER A 437 10.76 10.93 25.92
CA SER A 437 11.54 11.57 26.99
C SER A 437 13.02 11.71 26.63
N LEU A 438 13.62 10.71 25.97
CA LEU A 438 15.01 10.78 25.50
C LEU A 438 15.19 11.87 24.44
N LEU A 439 14.23 12.02 23.52
CA LEU A 439 14.24 13.10 22.53
C LEU A 439 14.19 14.47 23.18
N ILE A 440 13.36 14.66 24.21
CA ILE A 440 13.29 15.91 24.97
C ILE A 440 14.65 16.22 25.62
N CYS A 441 15.21 15.26 26.34
CA CYS A 441 16.51 15.44 26.99
C CYS A 441 17.62 15.77 25.99
N GLN A 442 17.65 15.12 24.82
CA GLN A 442 18.68 15.37 23.82
C GLN A 442 18.51 16.73 23.13
N ALA A 443 17.27 17.18 22.90
CA ALA A 443 16.98 18.51 22.37
C ALA A 443 17.44 19.61 23.36
N GLU A 444 17.18 19.43 24.66
CA GLU A 444 17.63 20.36 25.70
C GLU A 444 19.17 20.47 25.76
N LEU A 445 19.88 19.33 25.65
CA LEU A 445 21.34 19.31 25.63
C LEU A 445 21.92 20.05 24.42
N GLN A 446 21.36 19.83 23.22
CA GLN A 446 21.80 20.53 22.02
C GLN A 446 21.55 22.04 22.09
N GLU A 447 20.44 22.48 22.70
CA GLU A 447 20.18 23.90 22.92
C GLU A 447 21.19 24.54 23.88
N VAL A 448 21.63 23.80 24.91
CA VAL A 448 22.69 24.24 25.82
C VAL A 448 24.04 24.31 25.09
N GLU A 449 24.40 23.31 24.30
CA GLU A 449 25.63 23.29 23.49
C GLU A 449 25.67 24.43 22.46
N LYS A 450 24.56 24.68 21.75
CA LYS A 450 24.42 25.80 20.80
C LYS A 450 24.61 27.16 21.48
N ARG A 451 24.13 27.34 22.71
CA ARG A 451 24.34 28.58 23.49
C ARG A 451 25.78 28.76 23.96
N ILE A 452 26.50 27.66 24.17
CA ILE A 452 27.92 27.68 24.58
C ILE A 452 28.85 27.94 23.38
N CYS A 453 28.51 27.45 22.19
CA CYS A 453 29.36 27.53 20.99
C CYS A 453 29.08 28.75 20.08
N GLN A 454 28.24 29.70 20.50
CA GLN A 454 27.86 30.89 19.70
C GLN A 454 28.98 31.95 19.52
N GLY A 455 30.22 31.63 19.88
CA GLY A 455 31.36 32.53 19.75
C GLY A 455 32.54 31.87 19.06
N GLU A 456 32.43 31.63 17.75
CA GLU A 456 33.52 31.57 16.75
C GLU A 456 32.98 30.87 15.48
N SER A 457 32.90 31.59 14.37
CA SER A 457 32.93 30.95 13.05
C SER A 457 33.55 31.90 12.03
N ASP A 458 34.85 31.71 11.79
CA ASP A 458 35.45 32.11 10.51
C ASP A 458 34.77 31.31 9.39
N ALA A 459 34.58 31.96 8.24
CA ALA A 459 33.94 31.36 7.07
C ALA A 459 34.75 30.14 6.58
N ASP A 460 34.21 28.94 6.82
CA ASP A 460 34.85 27.69 6.45
C ASP A 460 34.52 27.32 4.99
N ASP A 461 35.53 27.42 4.12
CA ASP A 461 35.50 26.98 2.71
C ASP A 461 35.28 25.45 2.57
N GLY A 462 35.29 24.69 3.67
CA GLY A 462 35.05 23.25 3.73
C GLY A 462 33.58 22.80 3.80
N ILE A 463 32.61 23.73 3.90
CA ILE A 463 31.19 23.37 4.10
C ILE A 463 30.52 22.98 2.77
N CYS A 464 29.73 21.90 2.80
CA CYS A 464 28.93 21.43 1.67
C CYS A 464 27.92 22.49 1.23
N CYS A 465 28.06 23.00 0.00
CA CYS A 465 27.16 24.00 -0.56
C CYS A 465 25.73 23.51 -0.87
N ILE A 466 25.41 22.24 -0.60
CA ILE A 466 24.07 21.67 -0.81
C ILE A 466 23.26 21.72 0.47
N CYS A 467 23.83 21.29 1.60
CA CYS A 467 23.14 21.31 2.89
C CYS A 467 23.52 22.50 3.78
N TYR A 468 24.63 23.19 3.48
CA TYR A 468 25.20 24.27 4.31
C TYR A 468 25.44 23.89 5.78
N ALA A 469 25.52 22.58 6.09
CA ALA A 469 25.57 22.07 7.46
C ALA A 469 26.68 21.03 7.69
N CYS A 470 27.07 20.27 6.66
CA CYS A 470 28.07 19.21 6.78
C CYS A 470 29.33 19.56 5.98
N GLU A 471 30.48 19.02 6.36
CA GLU A 471 31.72 19.14 5.58
C GLU A 471 31.61 18.48 4.20
N ALA A 472 32.25 19.07 3.19
CA ALA A 472 32.32 18.60 1.81
C ALA A 472 33.29 17.41 1.66
N ASN A 473 32.96 16.28 2.26
CA ASN A 473 33.81 15.09 2.36
C ASN A 473 33.67 14.05 1.23
N ALA A 474 33.04 14.38 0.10
CA ALA A 474 32.84 13.44 -1.01
C ALA A 474 33.11 14.08 -2.37
N GLU A 475 33.92 13.43 -3.19
CA GLU A 475 34.29 13.86 -4.55
C GLU A 475 33.66 12.97 -5.62
N PHE A 476 33.16 13.57 -6.71
CA PHE A 476 32.41 12.85 -7.74
C PHE A 476 33.29 12.52 -8.95
N VAL A 477 33.23 11.29 -9.43
CA VAL A 477 33.96 10.83 -10.62
C VAL A 477 33.03 10.84 -11.83
N PRO A 478 33.42 11.42 -13.00
CA PRO A 478 34.73 11.99 -13.34
C PRO A 478 34.83 13.52 -13.20
N CYS A 479 33.80 14.22 -12.72
CA CYS A 479 33.74 15.68 -12.78
C CYS A 479 34.44 16.43 -11.63
N SER A 480 34.97 15.71 -10.63
CA SER A 480 35.70 16.22 -9.45
C SER A 480 35.00 17.29 -8.62
N HIS A 481 33.68 17.47 -8.80
CA HIS A 481 32.90 18.29 -7.89
C HIS A 481 32.79 17.63 -6.51
N VAL A 482 32.66 18.46 -5.48
CA VAL A 482 32.63 18.05 -4.08
C VAL A 482 31.30 18.42 -3.41
N SER A 483 30.81 17.55 -2.53
CA SER A 483 29.74 17.84 -1.57
C SER A 483 29.95 16.97 -0.33
N CYS A 484 29.08 17.07 0.69
CA CYS A 484 29.04 16.04 1.71
C CYS A 484 28.53 14.72 1.11
N TYR A 485 29.00 13.60 1.65
CA TYR A 485 28.64 12.26 1.20
C TYR A 485 27.13 12.00 1.29
N GLY A 486 26.47 12.53 2.33
CA GLY A 486 25.03 12.38 2.53
C GLY A 486 24.22 12.99 1.38
N CYS A 487 24.54 14.22 0.96
CA CYS A 487 23.85 14.90 -0.13
C CYS A 487 23.97 14.14 -1.44
N ILE A 488 25.19 13.78 -1.86
CA ILE A 488 25.38 13.07 -3.13
C ILE A 488 24.77 11.68 -3.09
N SER A 489 24.93 10.93 -2.00
CA SER A 489 24.36 9.58 -1.88
C SER A 489 22.84 9.62 -2.02
N ARG A 490 22.18 10.61 -1.40
CA ARG A 490 20.73 10.80 -1.53
C ARG A 490 20.31 11.19 -2.94
N HIS A 491 21.08 12.04 -3.61
CA HIS A 491 20.78 12.47 -4.98
C HIS A 491 20.88 11.34 -5.99
N LEU A 492 21.92 10.51 -5.87
CA LEU A 492 22.14 9.36 -6.75
C LEU A 492 21.03 8.29 -6.65
N LEU A 493 20.23 8.30 -5.58
CA LEU A 493 19.02 7.45 -5.51
C LEU A 493 18.00 7.75 -6.61
N ASN A 494 17.93 9.02 -7.04
CA ASN A 494 16.93 9.48 -8.01
C ASN A 494 17.55 9.96 -9.32
N CYS A 495 18.79 10.46 -9.30
CA CYS A 495 19.45 11.04 -10.46
C CYS A 495 20.94 10.71 -10.49
N GLN A 496 21.37 9.97 -11.51
CA GLN A 496 22.77 9.54 -11.70
C GLN A 496 23.67 10.64 -12.28
N ARG A 497 23.32 11.91 -12.12
CA ARG A 497 24.04 13.06 -12.70
C ARG A 497 24.54 14.00 -11.61
N CYS A 498 25.64 14.70 -11.83
CA CYS A 498 26.21 15.65 -10.88
C CYS A 498 25.30 16.88 -10.70
N PHE A 499 25.16 17.38 -9.46
CA PHE A 499 24.42 18.61 -9.14
C PHE A 499 24.86 19.82 -9.95
N PHE A 500 26.17 19.94 -10.16
CA PHE A 500 26.80 21.17 -10.62
C PHE A 500 26.95 21.21 -12.13
N CYS A 501 27.42 20.12 -12.75
CA CYS A 501 27.69 20.07 -14.18
C CYS A 501 26.80 19.13 -14.98
N ASN A 502 25.86 18.43 -14.32
CA ASN A 502 24.93 17.48 -14.97
C ASN A 502 25.62 16.29 -15.69
N ALA A 503 26.92 16.10 -15.50
CA ALA A 503 27.65 14.93 -16.02
C ALA A 503 27.25 13.67 -15.26
N THR A 504 27.24 12.51 -15.93
CA THR A 504 26.95 11.22 -15.28
C THR A 504 28.00 10.91 -14.22
N VAL A 505 27.56 10.65 -12.99
CA VAL A 505 28.44 10.27 -11.87
C VAL A 505 28.65 8.76 -11.94
N VAL A 506 29.90 8.34 -12.08
CA VAL A 506 30.31 6.93 -12.17
C VAL A 506 30.70 6.38 -10.79
N GLY A 507 31.14 7.25 -9.88
CA GLY A 507 31.51 6.87 -8.53
C GLY A 507 31.63 8.08 -7.61
N VAL A 508 31.59 7.83 -6.31
CA VAL A 508 31.77 8.83 -5.25
C VAL A 508 32.91 8.37 -4.35
N VAL A 509 33.95 9.18 -4.22
CA VAL A 509 35.11 8.92 -3.37
C VAL A 509 34.95 9.70 -2.07
N ARG A 510 34.92 9.02 -0.92
CA ARG A 510 34.98 9.69 0.38
C ARG A 510 36.40 10.16 0.64
N LYS A 511 36.54 11.43 1.01
CA LYS A 511 37.75 11.97 1.62
C LYS A 511 37.66 11.65 3.10
N ASP A 512 38.03 10.42 3.48
CA ASP A 512 38.12 10.08 4.88
C ASP A 512 39.26 10.87 5.51
N ALA A 513 38.95 11.71 6.49
CA ALA A 513 39.93 12.24 7.43
C ALA A 513 40.34 11.08 8.37
N ASN A 514 41.18 10.15 7.88
CA ASN A 514 42.15 9.34 8.63
C ASN A 514 42.67 8.17 7.77
N ALA A 515 43.86 8.36 7.22
CA ALA A 515 44.86 7.30 7.06
C ALA A 515 46.20 7.91 7.51
N PRO A 516 47.05 7.13 8.20
CA PRO A 516 47.81 7.51 9.39
C PRO A 516 48.79 8.68 9.27
#